data_AF-E7AB12-F1
#
_entry.id   AF-E7AB12-F1
#
_cell.length_a   1.000
_cell.length_b   1.000
_cell.length_c   1.000
_cell.angle_alpha   90.00
_cell.angle_beta   90.00
_cell.angle_gamma   90.00
#
_symmetry.space_group_name_H-M   'P 1'
#
loop_
_entity.id
_entity.type
_entity.pdbx_description
1 polymer ?
#
loop_
_entity_poly.entity_id
_entity_poly.type
_entity_poly.pdbx_seq_one_letter_code
_entity_poly.pdbx_strand_id
1 'polypeptide(L)'
;MLCVLDIETVPDIDLIRQDLDPESTLEPLELCAKAFEWQKVKSGYEFLPLYWHKVVSIAAVLADTHGHFIKVGNFGRQEGQKRDEKHLVADFLSFFNHQKPMLISFNGRNFDLPTLMLKALAYNLDARAFYDQSNKWENYRYRYSEAFHTDLLDSLSQFGAQRLKLDGVCSMVGLPGKFGLSGECVHEIYYSQESDRLERIDLYCQGDVLNTYWLYLKYILSKGALAKEHYLNILVDFKNKLPQDKPYSEVFTQALEREIQSEMQED
;
A
#
# COMPACT_ATOMS: atom_id res chain seq x y z
N MET A 1 6.33 -10.36 -13.44
CA MET A 1 6.85 -9.48 -12.37
C MET A 1 5.72 -9.22 -11.39
N LEU A 2 6.04 -9.16 -10.11
CA LEU A 2 5.12 -8.81 -9.03
C LEU A 2 5.32 -7.33 -8.65
N CYS A 3 4.21 -6.67 -8.32
CA CYS A 3 4.21 -5.33 -7.75
C CYS A 3 3.34 -5.35 -6.49
N VAL A 4 3.97 -5.33 -5.33
CA VAL A 4 3.29 -5.20 -4.04
C VAL A 4 3.05 -3.72 -3.80
N LEU A 5 1.80 -3.29 -3.71
CA LEU A 5 1.37 -1.91 -3.73
C LEU A 5 0.67 -1.53 -2.42
N ASP A 6 0.95 -0.32 -1.97
CA ASP A 6 0.22 0.40 -0.93
C ASP A 6 0.24 1.90 -1.25
N ILE A 7 -0.78 2.64 -0.81
CA ILE A 7 -0.84 4.09 -0.93
C ILE A 7 -1.10 4.75 0.41
N GLU A 8 -0.56 5.96 0.57
CA GLU A 8 -0.94 6.83 1.68
C GLU A 8 -1.75 8.01 1.18
N THR A 9 -2.77 8.36 1.95
CA THR A 9 -3.70 9.44 1.61
C THR A 9 -3.96 10.36 2.79
N VAL A 10 -4.38 11.58 2.49
CA VAL A 10 -4.84 12.57 3.46
C VAL A 10 -6.20 13.12 3.03
N PRO A 11 -7.00 13.70 3.93
CA PRO A 11 -8.22 14.42 3.53
C PRO A 11 -7.87 15.54 2.53
N ASP A 12 -8.56 15.62 1.40
CA ASP A 12 -8.39 16.68 0.42
C ASP A 12 -9.07 17.96 0.91
N ILE A 13 -8.34 18.77 1.68
CA ILE A 13 -8.88 19.98 2.32
C ILE A 13 -9.53 20.96 1.34
N ASP A 14 -9.08 21.02 0.09
CA ASP A 14 -9.61 21.96 -0.90
C ASP A 14 -10.98 21.49 -1.36
N LEU A 15 -11.09 20.20 -1.70
CA LEU A 15 -12.37 19.60 -2.08
C LEU A 15 -13.36 19.51 -0.91
N ILE A 16 -12.87 19.17 0.29
CA ILE A 16 -13.69 19.14 1.50
C ILE A 16 -14.23 20.54 1.81
N ARG A 17 -13.41 21.59 1.70
CA ARG A 17 -13.88 22.97 1.89
C ARG A 17 -14.98 23.29 0.88
N GLN A 18 -14.76 22.98 -0.39
CA GLN A 18 -15.74 23.22 -1.44
C GLN A 18 -17.07 22.47 -1.21
N ASP A 19 -17.01 21.22 -0.73
CA ASP A 19 -18.21 20.38 -0.61
C ASP A 19 -18.95 20.55 0.71
N LEU A 20 -18.21 20.77 1.81
CA LEU A 20 -18.75 20.75 3.17
C LEU A 20 -19.03 22.14 3.73
N ASP A 21 -18.12 23.10 3.49
CA ASP A 21 -18.23 24.45 4.04
C ASP A 21 -17.37 25.46 3.24
N PRO A 22 -17.90 25.98 2.11
CA PRO A 22 -17.15 26.86 1.20
C PRO A 22 -16.60 28.13 1.84
N GLU A 23 -17.27 28.63 2.88
CA GLU A 23 -16.90 29.86 3.60
C GLU A 23 -15.95 29.59 4.78
N SER A 24 -15.56 28.33 4.99
CA SER A 24 -14.68 27.93 6.10
C SER A 24 -13.29 28.54 5.98
N THR A 25 -12.90 29.29 7.00
CA THR A 25 -11.53 29.78 7.21
C THR A 25 -10.72 28.87 8.14
N LEU A 26 -11.21 27.65 8.42
CA LEU A 26 -10.52 26.69 9.29
C LEU A 26 -9.17 26.28 8.72
N GLU A 27 -8.20 26.10 9.61
CA GLU A 27 -6.90 25.55 9.28
C GLU A 27 -7.02 24.08 8.83
N PRO A 28 -6.05 23.53 8.07
CA PRO A 28 -6.16 22.19 7.49
C PRO A 28 -6.55 21.09 8.48
N LEU A 29 -5.94 21.04 9.66
CA LEU A 29 -6.23 20.01 10.66
C LEU A 29 -7.61 20.16 11.29
N GLU A 30 -8.07 21.40 11.51
CA GLU A 30 -9.42 21.67 12.02
C GLU A 30 -10.48 21.26 11.00
N LEU A 31 -10.22 21.50 9.70
CA LEU A 31 -11.10 21.07 8.63
C LEU A 31 -11.12 19.54 8.48
N CYS A 32 -9.99 18.85 8.68
CA CYS A 32 -9.95 17.39 8.75
C CYS A 32 -10.84 16.87 9.89
N ALA A 33 -10.70 17.41 11.10
CA ALA A 33 -11.51 17.04 12.26
C ALA A 33 -13.01 17.27 12.00
N LYS A 34 -13.38 18.39 11.38
CA LYS A 34 -14.76 18.68 10.98
C LYS A 34 -15.29 17.66 9.97
N ALA A 35 -14.48 17.25 8.99
CA ALA A 35 -14.87 16.24 8.01
C ALA A 35 -15.07 14.86 8.64
N PHE A 36 -14.19 14.45 9.56
CA PHE A 36 -14.33 13.18 10.29
C PHE A 36 -15.61 13.16 11.13
N GLU A 37 -15.91 14.23 11.86
CA GLU A 37 -17.14 14.33 12.65
C GLU A 37 -18.38 14.30 11.74
N TRP A 38 -18.37 15.03 10.62
CA TRP A 38 -19.45 14.97 9.64
C TRP A 38 -19.69 13.53 9.13
N GLN A 39 -18.62 12.82 8.81
CA GLN A 39 -18.69 11.45 8.30
C GLN A 39 -19.17 10.46 9.37
N LYS A 40 -18.75 10.66 10.63
CA LYS A 40 -19.18 9.88 11.78
C LYS A 40 -20.67 10.07 12.06
N VAL A 41 -21.17 11.30 12.03
CA VAL A 41 -22.60 11.60 12.16
C VAL A 41 -23.40 10.96 11.02
N LYS A 42 -22.87 11.00 9.79
CA LYS A 42 -23.55 10.47 8.59
C LYS A 42 -23.57 8.95 8.51
N SER A 43 -22.48 8.28 8.87
CA SER A 43 -22.24 6.86 8.56
C SER A 43 -21.95 5.97 9.78
N GLY A 44 -21.68 6.56 10.95
CA GLY A 44 -21.21 5.86 12.14
C GLY A 44 -19.70 5.58 12.17
N TYR A 45 -18.95 5.96 11.13
CA TYR A 45 -17.50 5.77 11.02
C TYR A 45 -16.80 7.06 10.61
N GLU A 46 -15.52 7.22 10.95
CA GLU A 46 -14.74 8.43 10.61
C GLU A 46 -14.04 8.35 9.24
N PHE A 47 -14.02 7.16 8.62
CA PHE A 47 -13.39 6.96 7.32
C PHE A 47 -14.14 7.70 6.21
N LEU A 48 -13.44 8.66 5.57
CA LEU A 48 -14.02 9.55 4.58
C LEU A 48 -14.38 8.81 3.27
N PRO A 49 -15.32 9.35 2.47
CA PRO A 49 -15.56 8.86 1.13
C PRO A 49 -14.31 8.98 0.25
N LEU A 50 -14.03 7.99 -0.61
CA LEU A 50 -12.80 7.91 -1.42
C LEU A 50 -12.49 9.17 -2.23
N TYR A 51 -13.52 9.87 -2.71
CA TYR A 51 -13.34 11.09 -3.50
C TYR A 51 -12.77 12.26 -2.69
N TRP A 52 -12.85 12.23 -1.35
CA TRP A 52 -12.23 13.21 -0.44
C TRP A 52 -10.83 12.81 0.02
N HIS A 53 -10.25 11.75 -0.53
CA HIS A 53 -8.85 11.40 -0.26
C HIS A 53 -7.93 12.04 -1.30
N LYS A 54 -6.79 12.53 -0.85
CA LYS A 54 -5.65 13.00 -1.64
C LYS A 54 -4.49 12.04 -1.46
N VAL A 55 -4.01 11.44 -2.53
CA VAL A 55 -2.87 10.54 -2.57
C VAL A 55 -1.58 11.35 -2.37
N VAL A 56 -0.82 10.98 -1.35
CA VAL A 56 0.42 11.66 -0.98
C VAL A 56 1.64 10.75 -1.11
N SER A 57 1.46 9.43 -1.08
CA SER A 57 2.49 8.45 -1.39
C SER A 57 1.92 7.23 -2.11
N ILE A 58 2.75 6.62 -2.96
CA ILE A 58 2.48 5.34 -3.62
C ILE A 58 3.78 4.53 -3.51
N ALA A 59 3.84 3.56 -2.61
CA ALA A 59 5.01 2.71 -2.42
C ALA A 59 4.83 1.38 -3.17
N ALA A 60 5.95 0.77 -3.54
CA ALA A 60 5.93 -0.61 -4.02
C ALA A 60 7.20 -1.39 -3.69
N VAL A 61 7.00 -2.69 -3.44
CA VAL A 61 8.03 -3.71 -3.64
C VAL A 61 7.87 -4.29 -5.04
N LEU A 62 8.96 -4.32 -5.80
CA LEU A 62 9.05 -5.09 -7.03
C LEU A 62 9.77 -6.40 -6.75
N ALA A 63 9.18 -7.49 -7.24
CA ALA A 63 9.77 -8.82 -7.19
C ALA A 63 9.61 -9.53 -8.54
N ASP A 64 10.47 -10.52 -8.82
CA ASP A 64 10.31 -11.33 -10.02
C ASP A 64 9.11 -12.28 -9.92
N THR A 65 8.83 -13.06 -10.98
CA THR A 65 7.71 -14.01 -11.00
C THR A 65 7.84 -15.17 -10.00
N HIS A 66 9.02 -15.40 -9.44
CA HIS A 66 9.29 -16.42 -8.44
C HIS A 66 9.27 -15.84 -7.02
N GLY A 67 9.04 -14.54 -6.87
CA GLY A 67 8.98 -13.85 -5.60
C GLY A 67 10.34 -13.39 -5.08
N HIS A 68 11.41 -13.39 -5.88
CA HIS A 68 12.68 -12.81 -5.43
C HIS A 68 12.61 -11.28 -5.40
N PHE A 69 13.07 -10.71 -4.28
CA PHE A 69 13.09 -9.27 -4.06
C PHE A 69 14.00 -8.57 -5.07
N ILE A 70 13.49 -7.52 -5.71
CA ILE A 70 14.27 -6.66 -6.61
C ILE A 70 14.58 -5.34 -5.90
N LYS A 71 13.55 -4.61 -5.47
CA LYS A 71 13.69 -3.33 -4.77
C LYS A 71 12.39 -2.89 -4.08
N VAL A 72 12.51 -1.96 -3.15
CA VAL A 72 11.42 -1.17 -2.57
C VAL A 72 11.62 0.31 -2.92
N GLY A 73 10.54 1.07 -3.10
CA GLY A 73 10.59 2.52 -3.29
C GLY A 73 9.21 3.14 -3.50
N ASN A 74 9.16 4.43 -3.85
CA ASN A 74 7.92 5.15 -4.12
C ASN A 74 7.92 5.72 -5.54
N PHE A 75 6.75 5.77 -6.16
CA PHE A 75 6.55 6.43 -7.45
C PHE A 75 6.59 7.96 -7.30
N GLY A 76 6.89 8.67 -8.39
CA GLY A 76 6.86 10.14 -8.44
C GLY A 76 7.87 10.85 -7.53
N ARG A 77 8.95 10.16 -7.11
CA ARG A 77 10.01 10.69 -6.23
C ARG A 77 11.34 11.01 -6.93
N GLN A 78 11.34 11.23 -8.25
CA GLN A 78 12.56 11.61 -8.95
C GLN A 78 13.00 13.03 -8.56
N GLU A 79 14.31 13.23 -8.45
CA GLU A 79 14.89 14.52 -8.08
C GLU A 79 14.53 15.61 -9.11
N GLY A 80 14.20 16.81 -8.63
CA GLY A 80 13.81 17.94 -9.48
C GLY A 80 12.38 17.91 -10.04
N GLN A 81 11.58 16.88 -9.74
CA GLN A 81 10.17 16.82 -10.16
C GLN A 81 9.22 17.42 -9.13
N LYS A 82 8.05 17.89 -9.60
CA LYS A 82 6.96 18.35 -8.74
C LYS A 82 6.41 17.16 -7.94
N ARG A 83 6.27 17.34 -6.63
CA ARG A 83 5.65 16.37 -5.72
C ARG A 83 4.13 16.59 -5.64
N ASP A 84 3.47 16.73 -6.79
CA ASP A 84 2.01 16.86 -6.84
C ASP A 84 1.32 15.51 -7.07
N GLU A 85 0.05 15.42 -6.65
CA GLU A 85 -0.74 14.19 -6.71
C GLU A 85 -0.89 13.66 -8.14
N LYS A 86 -1.08 14.56 -9.11
CA LYS A 86 -1.25 14.18 -10.51
C LYS A 86 0.00 13.47 -11.04
N HIS A 87 1.19 14.00 -10.73
CA HIS A 87 2.46 13.41 -11.14
C HIS A 87 2.68 12.04 -10.50
N LEU A 88 2.38 11.89 -9.21
CA LEU A 88 2.46 10.61 -8.49
C LEU A 88 1.61 9.52 -9.18
N VAL A 89 0.34 9.84 -9.41
CA VAL A 89 -0.61 8.90 -10.04
C VAL A 89 -0.22 8.61 -11.49
N ALA A 90 0.24 9.62 -12.24
CA ALA A 90 0.68 9.45 -13.62
C ALA A 90 1.90 8.54 -13.74
N ASP A 91 2.89 8.67 -12.85
CA ASP A 91 4.10 7.83 -12.84
C ASP A 91 3.75 6.36 -12.57
N PHE A 92 2.90 6.10 -11.56
CA PHE A 92 2.40 4.76 -11.28
C PHE A 92 1.63 4.17 -12.47
N LEU A 93 0.68 4.92 -13.06
CA LEU A 93 -0.12 4.43 -14.19
C LEU A 93 0.71 4.17 -15.44
N SER A 94 1.75 4.99 -15.69
CA SER A 94 2.70 4.77 -16.78
C SER A 94 3.42 3.42 -16.62
N PHE A 95 3.98 3.17 -15.44
CA PHE A 95 4.58 1.88 -15.09
C PHE A 95 3.57 0.74 -15.23
N PHE A 96 2.38 0.88 -14.64
CA PHE A 96 1.36 -0.16 -14.60
C PHE A 96 0.86 -0.53 -16.01
N ASN A 97 0.58 0.46 -16.86
CA ASN A 97 0.13 0.23 -18.23
C ASN A 97 1.19 -0.45 -19.10
N HIS A 98 2.47 -0.15 -18.86
CA HIS A 98 3.57 -0.73 -19.62
C HIS A 98 3.92 -2.14 -19.16
N GLN A 99 4.05 -2.33 -17.85
CA GLN A 99 4.55 -3.57 -17.26
C GLN A 99 3.48 -4.63 -17.03
N LYS A 100 2.22 -4.21 -16.84
CA LYS A 100 1.09 -5.08 -16.46
C LYS A 100 1.48 -6.11 -15.37
N PRO A 101 2.02 -5.65 -14.23
CA PRO A 101 2.49 -6.55 -13.18
C PRO A 101 1.31 -7.30 -12.55
N MET A 102 1.58 -8.47 -11.97
CA MET A 102 0.64 -9.05 -11.00
C MET A 102 0.68 -8.18 -9.75
N LEU A 103 -0.46 -7.64 -9.35
CA LEU A 103 -0.57 -6.79 -8.17
C LEU A 103 -0.72 -7.65 -6.91
N ILE A 104 -0.07 -7.22 -5.84
CA ILE A 104 -0.30 -7.72 -4.49
C ILE A 104 -0.61 -6.51 -3.61
N SER A 105 -1.61 -6.60 -2.74
CA SER A 105 -1.93 -5.53 -1.79
C SER A 105 -2.56 -6.13 -0.53
N PHE A 106 -2.73 -5.32 0.51
CA PHE A 106 -3.63 -5.63 1.61
C PHE A 106 -4.76 -4.60 1.62
N ASN A 107 -6.00 -5.03 1.31
CA ASN A 107 -7.17 -4.15 1.16
C ASN A 107 -7.15 -3.19 -0.06
N GLY A 108 -6.22 -3.39 -0.99
CA GLY A 108 -6.08 -2.54 -2.19
C GLY A 108 -7.27 -2.57 -3.15
N ARG A 109 -8.11 -3.60 -3.11
CA ARG A 109 -9.32 -3.66 -3.93
C ARG A 109 -10.42 -2.75 -3.41
N ASN A 110 -10.49 -2.53 -2.10
CA ASN A 110 -11.53 -1.69 -1.50
C ASN A 110 -11.08 -0.23 -1.35
N PHE A 111 -9.76 0.03 -1.37
CA PHE A 111 -9.22 1.37 -1.12
C PHE A 111 -8.26 1.85 -2.21
N ASP A 112 -7.07 1.26 -2.30
CA ASP A 112 -5.95 1.78 -3.09
C ASP A 112 -6.29 1.93 -4.57
N LEU A 113 -6.69 0.85 -5.23
CA LEU A 113 -6.99 0.84 -6.66
C LEU A 113 -8.21 1.71 -6.99
N PRO A 114 -9.36 1.60 -6.27
CA PRO A 114 -10.46 2.54 -6.47
C PRO A 114 -10.05 4.02 -6.33
N THR A 115 -9.25 4.35 -5.33
CA THR A 115 -8.78 5.72 -5.09
C THR A 115 -7.87 6.19 -6.24
N LEU A 116 -6.88 5.39 -6.63
CA LEU A 116 -6.02 5.70 -7.78
C LEU A 116 -6.80 5.85 -9.08
N MET A 117 -7.84 5.04 -9.31
CA MET A 117 -8.69 5.15 -10.50
C MET A 117 -9.58 6.39 -10.48
N LEU A 118 -10.09 6.81 -9.32
CA LEU A 118 -10.81 8.08 -9.18
C LEU A 118 -9.88 9.27 -9.45
N LYS A 119 -8.62 9.20 -9.03
CA LYS A 119 -7.63 10.22 -9.35
C LYS A 119 -7.21 10.20 -10.82
N ALA A 120 -7.11 9.03 -11.43
CA ALA A 120 -6.93 8.91 -12.87
C ALA A 120 -8.06 9.61 -13.63
N LEU A 121 -9.31 9.40 -13.21
CA LEU A 121 -10.49 10.06 -13.76
C LEU A 121 -10.40 11.58 -13.60
N ALA A 122 -10.15 12.08 -12.38
CA ALA A 122 -10.07 13.51 -12.08
C ALA A 122 -8.98 14.23 -12.90
N TYR A 123 -7.86 13.55 -13.19
CA TYR A 123 -6.72 14.11 -13.90
C TYR A 123 -6.66 13.79 -15.40
N ASN A 124 -7.66 13.09 -15.93
CA ASN A 124 -7.70 12.60 -17.31
C ASN A 124 -6.46 11.75 -17.68
N LEU A 125 -6.10 10.81 -16.82
CA LEU A 125 -4.95 9.91 -17.01
C LEU A 125 -5.40 8.56 -17.60
N ASP A 126 -4.53 7.95 -18.41
CA ASP A 126 -4.76 6.64 -19.00
C ASP A 126 -4.54 5.52 -17.96
N ALA A 127 -5.58 4.73 -17.70
CA ALA A 127 -5.54 3.52 -16.87
C ALA A 127 -5.99 2.26 -17.65
N ARG A 128 -5.73 2.22 -18.97
CA ARG A 128 -6.20 1.16 -19.88
C ARG A 128 -5.93 -0.26 -19.41
N ALA A 129 -4.78 -0.52 -18.78
CA ALA A 129 -4.45 -1.88 -18.34
C ALA A 129 -5.38 -2.35 -17.22
N PHE A 130 -5.84 -1.44 -16.35
CA PHE A 130 -6.76 -1.78 -15.26
C PHE A 130 -8.16 -2.11 -15.79
N TYR A 131 -8.59 -1.37 -16.82
CA TYR A 131 -9.91 -1.53 -17.44
C TYR A 131 -9.94 -2.54 -18.59
N ASP A 132 -8.81 -3.18 -18.93
CA ASP A 132 -8.75 -4.23 -19.94
C ASP A 132 -9.60 -5.44 -19.49
N GLN A 133 -10.61 -5.75 -20.29
CA GLN A 133 -11.55 -6.86 -20.08
C GLN A 133 -11.54 -7.84 -21.26
N SER A 134 -10.46 -7.87 -22.04
CA SER A 134 -10.28 -8.83 -23.14
C SER A 134 -10.45 -10.28 -22.67
N ASN A 135 -10.07 -10.59 -21.41
CA ASN A 135 -10.45 -11.81 -20.71
C ASN A 135 -11.40 -11.50 -19.55
N LYS A 136 -12.61 -12.09 -19.59
CA LYS A 136 -13.65 -11.89 -18.57
C LYS A 136 -13.24 -12.40 -17.18
N TRP A 137 -12.50 -13.50 -17.12
CA TRP A 137 -12.21 -14.23 -15.88
C TRP A 137 -10.82 -13.92 -15.31
N GLU A 138 -9.95 -13.30 -16.10
CA GLU A 138 -8.59 -12.97 -15.69
C GLU A 138 -8.29 -11.52 -16.09
N ASN A 139 -8.52 -10.61 -15.14
CA ASN A 139 -8.21 -9.19 -15.25
C ASN A 139 -8.12 -8.60 -13.83
N TYR A 140 -7.58 -7.38 -13.71
CA TYR A 140 -7.40 -6.71 -12.42
C TYR A 140 -8.71 -6.50 -11.64
N ARG A 141 -9.84 -6.37 -12.34
CA ARG A 141 -11.15 -6.08 -11.73
C ARG A 141 -11.87 -7.33 -11.23
N TYR A 142 -11.48 -8.52 -11.67
CA TYR A 142 -12.13 -9.75 -11.25
C TYR A 142 -11.66 -10.14 -9.84
N ARG A 143 -12.59 -10.11 -8.88
CA ARG A 143 -12.31 -10.24 -7.43
C ARG A 143 -11.77 -11.60 -7.01
N TYR A 144 -12.28 -12.67 -7.61
CA TYR A 144 -12.04 -14.04 -7.17
C TYR A 144 -10.88 -14.73 -7.93
N SER A 145 -10.18 -13.99 -8.80
CA SER A 145 -8.94 -14.48 -9.40
C SER A 145 -7.76 -13.71 -8.84
N GLU A 146 -6.79 -14.45 -8.34
CA GLU A 146 -5.52 -13.94 -7.85
C GLU A 146 -4.49 -13.76 -8.97
N ALA A 147 -4.79 -14.16 -10.21
CA ALA A 147 -3.81 -14.18 -11.31
C ALA A 147 -3.28 -12.79 -11.70
N PHE A 148 -4.12 -11.75 -11.60
CA PHE A 148 -3.75 -10.37 -11.91
C PHE A 148 -3.63 -9.51 -10.65
N HIS A 149 -4.40 -9.82 -9.61
CA HIS A 149 -4.39 -9.08 -8.36
C HIS A 149 -4.73 -9.99 -7.18
N THR A 150 -3.74 -10.25 -6.34
CA THR A 150 -3.94 -10.89 -5.03
C THR A 150 -4.12 -9.80 -3.97
N ASP A 151 -5.37 -9.56 -3.56
CA ASP A 151 -5.63 -8.78 -2.35
C ASP A 151 -5.60 -9.72 -1.14
N LEU A 152 -4.56 -9.62 -0.32
CA LEU A 152 -4.36 -10.49 0.83
C LEU A 152 -5.47 -10.37 1.87
N LEU A 153 -6.13 -9.20 1.99
CA LEU A 153 -7.28 -9.10 2.88
C LEU A 153 -8.42 -9.98 2.36
N ASP A 154 -8.73 -9.91 1.06
CA ASP A 154 -9.76 -10.75 0.47
C ASP A 154 -9.39 -12.24 0.61
N SER A 155 -8.16 -12.63 0.24
CA SER A 155 -7.74 -14.04 0.27
C SER A 155 -7.74 -14.61 1.69
N LEU A 156 -7.22 -13.88 2.68
CA LEU A 156 -7.11 -14.35 4.07
C LEU A 156 -8.46 -14.28 4.82
N SER A 157 -9.31 -13.30 4.50
CA SER A 157 -10.62 -13.13 5.14
C SER A 157 -11.74 -13.98 4.53
N GLN A 158 -11.42 -14.88 3.60
CA GLN A 158 -12.43 -15.62 2.82
C GLN A 158 -13.40 -14.65 2.09
N PHE A 159 -12.81 -13.69 1.39
CA PHE A 159 -13.47 -12.66 0.58
C PHE A 159 -14.43 -11.76 1.34
N GLY A 160 -14.11 -11.46 2.60
CA GLY A 160 -14.89 -10.55 3.47
C GLY A 160 -15.74 -11.26 4.53
N ALA A 161 -15.52 -12.56 4.76
CA ALA A 161 -16.17 -13.28 5.87
C ALA A 161 -15.71 -12.78 7.24
N GLN A 162 -14.49 -12.22 7.32
CA GLN A 162 -13.95 -11.62 8.54
C GLN A 162 -13.28 -10.27 8.28
N ARG A 163 -13.20 -9.44 9.32
CA ARG A 163 -12.41 -8.20 9.28
C ARG A 163 -11.02 -8.48 9.83
N LEU A 164 -9.99 -8.25 9.02
CA LEU A 164 -8.59 -8.36 9.41
C LEU A 164 -7.89 -7.01 9.23
N LYS A 165 -6.88 -6.76 10.05
CA LYS A 165 -5.95 -5.62 9.90
C LYS A 165 -4.57 -6.18 9.58
N LEU A 166 -3.83 -5.51 8.69
CA LEU A 166 -2.48 -5.94 8.29
C LEU A 166 -1.60 -6.16 9.52
N ASP A 167 -1.56 -5.18 10.43
CA ASP A 167 -0.76 -5.24 11.66
C ASP A 167 -1.08 -6.46 12.54
N GLY A 168 -2.37 -6.78 12.71
CA GLY A 168 -2.80 -7.95 13.47
C GLY A 168 -2.38 -9.27 12.83
N VAL A 169 -2.44 -9.35 11.50
CA VAL A 169 -1.96 -10.54 10.76
C VAL A 169 -0.45 -10.64 10.82
N CYS A 170 0.28 -9.54 10.60
CA CYS A 170 1.75 -9.50 10.69
C CYS A 170 2.24 -9.95 12.07
N SER A 171 1.64 -9.42 13.14
CA SER A 171 1.95 -9.82 14.52
C SER A 171 1.75 -11.32 14.74
N MET A 172 0.64 -11.88 14.24
CA MET A 172 0.36 -13.33 14.33
C MET A 172 1.42 -14.18 13.63
N VAL A 173 1.96 -13.73 12.49
CA VAL A 173 2.94 -14.49 11.69
C VAL A 173 4.40 -14.12 11.98
N GLY A 174 4.67 -13.34 13.03
CA GLY A 174 6.03 -12.95 13.44
C GLY A 174 6.71 -11.91 12.54
N LEU A 175 5.94 -11.20 11.70
CA LEU A 175 6.45 -10.09 10.89
C LEU A 175 6.65 -8.83 11.74
N PRO A 176 7.47 -7.86 11.28
CA PRO A 176 7.67 -6.59 11.98
C PRO A 176 6.36 -5.85 12.32
N GLY A 177 5.35 -5.96 11.45
CA GLY A 177 4.12 -5.19 11.60
C GLY A 177 4.38 -3.70 11.40
N LYS A 178 3.48 -2.87 11.91
CA LYS A 178 3.56 -1.42 11.69
C LYS A 178 4.82 -0.84 12.34
N PHE A 179 5.76 -0.40 11.53
CA PHE A 179 6.97 0.27 12.02
C PHE A 179 6.69 1.77 12.16
N GLY A 180 6.46 2.24 13.39
CA GLY A 180 6.26 3.66 13.71
C GLY A 180 4.80 4.04 14.00
N LEU A 181 4.36 5.20 13.51
CA LEU A 181 3.06 5.81 13.82
C LEU A 181 1.88 5.05 13.18
N SER A 182 0.70 5.13 13.81
CA SER A 182 -0.55 4.68 13.19
C SER A 182 -0.87 5.57 11.98
N GLY A 183 -1.15 4.99 10.81
CA GLY A 183 -1.72 5.64 9.62
C GLY A 183 -2.90 6.59 9.89
N GLU A 184 -3.57 6.45 11.05
CA GLU A 184 -4.55 7.40 11.57
C GLU A 184 -4.00 8.83 11.73
N CYS A 185 -2.67 9.01 11.81
CA CYS A 185 -2.00 10.30 11.95
C CYS A 185 -1.30 10.81 10.68
N VAL A 186 -1.48 10.17 9.50
CA VAL A 186 -0.77 10.58 8.26
C VAL A 186 -1.13 12.02 7.86
N HIS A 187 -2.38 12.43 8.07
CA HIS A 187 -2.83 13.80 7.84
C HIS A 187 -2.19 14.80 8.80
N GLU A 188 -1.96 14.42 10.06
CA GLU A 188 -1.25 15.27 11.04
C GLU A 188 0.17 15.55 10.58
N ILE A 189 0.88 14.52 10.10
CA ILE A 189 2.24 14.65 9.56
C ILE A 189 2.22 15.51 8.30
N TYR A 190 1.33 15.24 7.36
CA TYR A 190 1.28 15.96 6.08
C TYR A 190 0.99 17.45 6.24
N TYR A 191 0.11 17.81 7.19
CA TYR A 191 -0.24 19.20 7.49
C TYR A 191 0.61 19.82 8.60
N SER A 192 1.61 19.11 9.13
CA SER A 192 2.58 19.69 10.04
C SER A 192 3.53 20.65 9.32
N GLN A 193 4.23 21.49 10.09
CA GLN A 193 5.23 22.42 9.58
C GLN A 193 6.63 21.79 9.42
N GLU A 194 6.74 20.47 9.56
CA GLU A 194 8.02 19.75 9.48
C GLU A 194 8.48 19.60 8.02
N SER A 195 9.78 19.77 7.78
CA SER A 195 10.35 19.74 6.42
C SER A 195 10.47 18.33 5.84
N ASP A 196 10.54 17.30 6.69
CA ASP A 196 10.72 15.88 6.33
C ASP A 196 9.40 15.09 6.27
N ARG A 197 8.26 15.75 6.49
CA ARG A 197 6.93 15.10 6.58
C ARG A 197 6.60 14.13 5.45
N LEU A 198 6.91 14.49 4.19
CA LEU A 198 6.64 13.63 3.04
C LEU A 198 7.57 12.41 3.00
N GLU A 199 8.82 12.59 3.40
CA GLU A 199 9.79 11.50 3.48
C GLU A 199 9.38 10.51 4.57
N ARG A 200 8.91 11.00 5.72
CA ARG A 200 8.33 10.15 6.78
C ARG A 200 7.16 9.33 6.27
N ILE A 201 6.21 9.95 5.57
CA ILE A 201 5.05 9.25 4.97
C ILE A 201 5.50 8.20 3.96
N ASP A 202 6.48 8.52 3.10
CA ASP A 202 7.02 7.55 2.15
C ASP A 202 7.64 6.34 2.84
N LEU A 203 8.40 6.55 3.92
CA LEU A 203 9.03 5.48 4.68
C LEU A 203 8.01 4.59 5.40
N TYR A 204 6.89 5.15 5.88
CA TYR A 204 5.80 4.35 6.44
C TYR A 204 5.15 3.47 5.38
N CYS A 205 4.79 4.05 4.23
CA CYS A 205 4.22 3.31 3.11
C CYS A 205 5.17 2.22 2.60
N GLN A 206 6.49 2.49 2.58
CA GLN A 206 7.52 1.47 2.30
C GLN A 206 7.49 0.32 3.31
N GLY A 207 7.33 0.61 4.61
CA GLY A 207 7.20 -0.42 5.66
C GLY A 207 5.98 -1.32 5.43
N ASP A 208 4.84 -0.75 5.04
CA ASP A 208 3.62 -1.52 4.79
C ASP A 208 3.71 -2.40 3.55
N VAL A 209 4.35 -1.95 2.46
CA VAL A 209 4.60 -2.83 1.29
C VAL A 209 5.63 -3.93 1.59
N LEU A 210 6.63 -3.68 2.44
CA LEU A 210 7.58 -4.72 2.87
C LEU A 210 6.91 -5.79 3.72
N ASN A 211 6.04 -5.40 4.65
CA ASN A 211 5.20 -6.34 5.41
C ASN A 211 4.26 -7.13 4.50
N THR A 212 3.58 -6.43 3.58
CA THR A 212 2.65 -7.06 2.61
C THR A 212 3.37 -8.03 1.70
N TYR A 213 4.59 -7.70 1.25
CA TYR A 213 5.42 -8.58 0.43
C TYR A 213 5.78 -9.87 1.17
N TRP A 214 6.28 -9.75 2.40
CA TRP A 214 6.65 -10.94 3.17
C TRP A 214 5.41 -11.77 3.58
N LEU A 215 4.30 -11.11 3.91
CA LEU A 215 3.03 -11.79 4.16
C LEU A 215 2.55 -12.56 2.93
N TYR A 216 2.72 -12.00 1.73
CA TYR A 216 2.44 -12.69 0.48
C TYR A 216 3.30 -13.95 0.31
N LEU A 217 4.60 -13.90 0.62
CA LEU A 217 5.48 -15.08 0.59
C LEU A 217 4.97 -16.19 1.54
N LYS A 218 4.60 -15.84 2.78
CA LYS A 218 4.00 -16.80 3.73
C LYS A 218 2.66 -17.34 3.24
N TYR A 219 1.86 -16.50 2.56
CA TYR A 219 0.58 -16.92 1.97
C TYR A 219 0.77 -17.92 0.82
N ILE A 220 1.72 -17.68 -0.10
CA ILE A 220 1.98 -18.63 -1.19
C ILE A 220 2.68 -19.92 -0.69
N LEU A 221 3.47 -19.83 0.38
CA LEU A 221 4.00 -21.00 1.09
C LEU A 221 2.87 -21.86 1.67
N SER A 222 1.91 -21.25 2.39
CA SER A 222 0.84 -21.98 3.08
C SER A 222 -0.12 -22.71 2.14
N LYS A 223 -0.33 -22.21 0.92
CA LYS A 223 -1.11 -22.91 -0.11
C LYS A 223 -0.29 -23.84 -1.01
N GLY A 224 0.98 -24.09 -0.67
CA GLY A 224 1.86 -25.03 -1.37
C GLY A 224 2.39 -24.55 -2.73
N ALA A 225 2.28 -23.25 -3.03
CA ALA A 225 2.77 -22.65 -4.26
C ALA A 225 4.26 -22.22 -4.19
N LEU A 226 4.85 -22.23 -2.99
CA LEU A 226 6.27 -21.96 -2.74
C LEU A 226 6.82 -23.06 -1.84
N ALA A 227 7.92 -23.71 -2.24
CA ALA A 227 8.61 -24.70 -1.40
C ALA A 227 9.35 -24.00 -0.25
N LYS A 228 9.44 -24.65 0.91
CA LYS A 228 10.12 -24.10 2.10
C LYS A 228 11.57 -23.71 1.81
N GLU A 229 12.33 -24.54 1.08
CA GLU A 229 13.70 -24.22 0.66
C GLU A 229 13.78 -22.94 -0.19
N HIS A 230 12.87 -22.75 -1.13
CA HIS A 230 12.80 -21.54 -1.95
C HIS A 230 12.40 -20.32 -1.12
N TYR A 231 11.46 -20.48 -0.19
CA TYR A 231 11.09 -19.42 0.76
C TYR A 231 12.31 -18.93 1.54
N LEU A 232 13.10 -19.83 2.13
CA LEU A 232 14.31 -19.47 2.86
C LEU A 232 15.34 -18.76 1.98
N ASN A 233 15.55 -19.24 0.75
CA ASN A 233 16.44 -18.57 -0.21
C ASN A 233 15.96 -17.15 -0.54
N ILE A 234 14.65 -16.95 -0.72
CA ILE A 234 14.07 -15.62 -0.94
C ILE A 234 14.28 -14.73 0.28
N LEU A 235 14.13 -15.23 1.51
CA LEU A 235 14.35 -14.42 2.71
C LEU A 235 15.80 -13.99 2.89
N VAL A 236 16.76 -14.88 2.59
CA VAL A 236 18.19 -14.54 2.61
C VAL A 236 18.49 -13.45 1.57
N ASP A 237 18.00 -13.60 0.34
CA ASP A 237 18.16 -12.61 -0.73
C ASP A 237 17.48 -11.28 -0.38
N PHE A 238 16.26 -11.33 0.18
CA PHE A 238 15.53 -10.16 0.66
C PHE A 238 16.32 -9.41 1.72
N LYS A 239 16.85 -10.10 2.74
CA LYS A 239 17.69 -9.49 3.77
C LYS A 239 18.90 -8.77 3.18
N ASN A 240 19.59 -9.42 2.23
CA ASN A 240 20.81 -8.88 1.61
C ASN A 240 20.55 -7.66 0.70
N LYS A 241 19.36 -7.59 0.10
CA LYS A 241 18.97 -6.50 -0.82
C LYS A 241 18.15 -5.40 -0.16
N LEU A 242 17.72 -5.59 1.09
CA LEU A 242 17.03 -4.55 1.84
C LEU A 242 17.92 -3.31 1.94
N PRO A 243 17.39 -2.09 1.68
CA PRO A 243 18.15 -0.86 1.93
C PRO A 243 18.70 -0.86 3.36
N GLN A 244 19.93 -0.41 3.57
CA GLN A 244 20.59 -0.43 4.88
C GLN A 244 20.53 0.91 5.61
N ASP A 245 20.19 1.98 4.88
CA ASP A 245 20.17 3.37 5.35
C ASP A 245 18.77 3.84 5.80
N LYS A 246 17.79 2.92 5.93
CA LYS A 246 16.39 3.27 6.20
C LYS A 246 16.00 2.94 7.64
N PRO A 247 15.06 3.71 8.24
CA PRO A 247 14.63 3.46 9.61
C PRO A 247 14.05 2.06 9.85
N TYR A 248 13.40 1.46 8.85
CA TYR A 248 12.84 0.11 8.94
C TYR A 248 13.89 -1.02 8.76
N SER A 249 15.11 -0.71 8.34
CA SER A 249 16.09 -1.72 7.92
C SER A 249 16.47 -2.69 9.04
N GLU A 250 16.72 -2.15 10.23
CA GLU A 250 17.16 -2.94 11.39
C GLU A 250 16.06 -3.91 11.85
N VAL A 251 14.82 -3.42 12.01
CA VAL A 251 13.70 -4.26 12.47
C VAL A 251 13.38 -5.39 11.50
N PHE A 252 13.41 -5.12 10.19
CA PHE A 252 13.17 -6.14 9.17
C PHE A 252 14.31 -7.15 9.13
N THR A 253 15.57 -6.69 9.21
CA THR A 253 16.75 -7.58 9.22
C THR A 253 16.68 -8.54 10.41
N GLN A 254 16.41 -8.03 11.62
CA GLN A 254 16.28 -8.85 12.83
C GLN A 254 15.10 -9.83 12.77
N ALA A 255 13.98 -9.42 12.17
CA ALA A 255 12.84 -10.32 11.97
C ALA A 255 13.17 -11.44 10.96
N LEU A 256 13.80 -11.11 9.83
CA LEU A 256 14.20 -12.06 8.81
C LEU A 256 15.21 -13.08 9.36
N GLU A 257 16.18 -12.66 10.17
CA GLU A 257 17.14 -13.55 10.80
C GLU A 257 16.49 -14.53 11.76
N ARG A 258 15.54 -14.06 12.57
CA ARG A 258 14.78 -14.93 13.49
C ARG A 258 13.99 -15.98 12.75
N GLU A 259 13.27 -15.60 11.70
CA GLU A 259 12.50 -16.52 10.86
C GLU A 259 13.41 -17.56 10.18
N ILE A 260 14.50 -17.13 9.55
CA ILE A 260 15.43 -18.04 8.87
C ILE A 260 16.01 -19.06 9.87
N GLN A 261 16.38 -18.60 11.08
CA GLN A 261 16.90 -19.48 12.12
C GLN A 261 15.86 -20.46 12.64
N SER A 262 14.62 -20.03 12.89
CA SER A 262 13.57 -20.93 13.39
C SER A 262 13.24 -22.03 12.38
N GLU A 263 13.07 -21.66 11.12
CA GLU A 263 12.70 -22.60 10.06
C GLU A 263 13.81 -23.62 9.74
N MET A 264 15.09 -23.24 9.92
CA MET A 264 16.24 -24.14 9.75
C MET A 264 16.47 -25.10 10.93
N GLN A 265 15.93 -24.80 12.12
CA GLN A 265 16.05 -25.67 13.30
C GLN A 265 14.96 -26.74 13.37
N GLU A 266 13.88 -26.56 12.61
CA GLU A 266 12.73 -27.48 12.56
C GLU A 266 12.85 -28.57 11.49
N ASP A 267 13.88 -28.52 10.64
CA ASP A 267 14.24 -29.54 9.64
C ASP A 267 15.37 -30.46 10.14
#